data_AF-A0A2T2R5G2-F1
#
_entry.id   AF-A0A2T2R5G2-F1
#
_cell.length_a   1.000
_cell.length_b   1.000
_cell.length_c   1.000
_cell.angle_alpha   90.00
_cell.angle_beta   90.00
_cell.angle_gamma   90.00
#
_symmetry.space_group_name_H-M   'P 1'
#
loop_
_entity.id
_entity.type
_entity.pdbx_description
1 polymer ?
#
loop_
_entity_poly.entity_id
_entity_poly.type
_entity_poly.pdbx_seq_one_letter_code
_entity_poly.pdbx_strand_id
1 'polypeptide(L)'
;MTDTSLSFALDAGTDVGRVRTGNEDSYYAGTAVMAVADGMGGHAGGEIASRRALGPIERLEGTSHPAAEAASEALAEAIAEANRIVLEHGEANPELSGMGTTLTAAMIRQDRLHVAHVGDSRAYLLRDAQLTQLTSDHTLVEQMVRDGRISRAEAAVHPHRSVLTRAIGIEHGIAVDTLPPVPLQPGDKVLLCSDGLTGQVDEGELARLLGQHNEGAAAVAALIEAANAAGGPDNITVVLLQVGPADQTPATTAASDGNAQDTTHLAVHDDAAAGQRAQQPINTRSISTGPAHTDEDWVHQFNRYGEPQGATGGGEVGRRGWPRAVVVLLAVAVLLGLMAAGGYALLSQAYFVGNQDGKIVIFHGVPQSVAGIDLHWPADTTGLSVDALPEHLQQRLIEQGGVTTSSLADAQQVVDDYERIIQEAQQGDDAQPGARDSSGDSSSDSASGADGQSEQGSQ
;
A
#
# COMPACT_ATOMS: atom_id res chain seq x y z
N MET A 1 30.95 -36.19 21.58
CA MET A 1 29.71 -35.56 21.11
C MET A 1 28.71 -36.68 20.96
N THR A 2 27.77 -36.79 21.90
CA THR A 2 26.71 -37.79 21.84
C THR A 2 25.84 -37.47 20.65
N ASP A 3 25.82 -38.37 19.67
CA ASP A 3 24.89 -38.39 18.55
C ASP A 3 23.47 -38.43 19.15
N THR A 4 22.86 -37.26 19.28
CA THR A 4 21.55 -37.12 19.92
C THR A 4 20.56 -37.14 18.79
N SER A 5 20.07 -38.33 18.46
CA SER A 5 18.98 -38.46 17.51
C SER A 5 17.76 -37.67 18.03
N LEU A 6 17.08 -36.97 17.13
CA LEU A 6 15.85 -36.25 17.41
C LEU A 6 14.65 -37.13 17.04
N SER A 7 13.53 -36.96 17.76
CA SER A 7 12.22 -37.44 17.33
C SER A 7 11.40 -36.28 16.80
N PHE A 8 10.53 -36.56 15.83
CA PHE A 8 9.68 -35.57 15.18
C PHE A 8 8.24 -36.06 15.23
N ALA A 9 7.32 -35.19 15.65
CA ALA A 9 5.89 -35.42 15.59
C ALA A 9 5.24 -34.27 14.82
N LEU A 10 4.42 -34.59 13.83
CA LEU A 10 3.69 -33.63 13.01
C LEU A 10 2.20 -33.76 13.30
N ASP A 11 1.58 -32.65 13.66
CA ASP A 11 0.14 -32.51 13.84
C ASP A 11 -0.36 -31.39 12.92
N ALA A 12 -1.57 -31.52 12.40
CA ALA A 12 -2.12 -30.53 11.47
C ALA A 12 -3.63 -30.37 11.66
N GLY A 13 -4.14 -29.22 11.25
CA GLY A 13 -5.56 -28.95 11.25
C GLY A 13 -5.90 -27.80 10.31
N THR A 14 -7.10 -27.87 9.73
CA THR A 14 -7.67 -26.81 8.91
C THR A 14 -9.13 -26.63 9.29
N ASP A 15 -9.63 -25.40 9.21
CA ASP A 15 -11.02 -25.04 9.47
C ASP A 15 -11.47 -23.95 8.49
N VAL A 16 -12.71 -24.02 8.04
CA VAL A 16 -13.29 -23.04 7.10
C VAL A 16 -13.33 -21.63 7.71
N GLY A 17 -13.31 -21.52 9.04
CA GLY A 17 -13.60 -20.28 9.74
C GLY A 17 -15.10 -20.10 9.97
N ARG A 18 -15.49 -18.92 10.43
CA ARG A 18 -16.90 -18.58 10.73
C ARG A 18 -17.62 -17.85 9.61
N VAL A 19 -16.87 -17.20 8.72
CA VAL A 19 -17.42 -16.29 7.70
C VAL A 19 -17.41 -16.91 6.30
N ARG A 20 -16.36 -17.66 5.93
CA ARG A 20 -16.25 -18.29 4.62
C ARG A 20 -17.21 -19.48 4.49
N THR A 21 -17.58 -19.81 3.25
CA THR A 21 -18.47 -20.94 2.92
C THR A 21 -17.74 -22.18 2.42
N GLY A 22 -16.45 -22.06 2.13
CA GLY A 22 -15.59 -23.13 1.61
C GLY A 22 -14.16 -22.89 2.06
N ASN A 23 -13.33 -23.92 1.93
CA ASN A 23 -11.94 -23.89 2.34
C ASN A 23 -11.03 -23.90 1.11
N GLU A 24 -10.32 -22.80 0.90
CA GLU A 24 -9.34 -22.63 -0.17
C GLU A 24 -7.92 -22.93 0.33
N ASP A 25 -7.71 -23.12 1.64
CA ASP A 25 -6.45 -23.59 2.18
C ASP A 25 -6.24 -25.09 1.92
N SER A 26 -4.98 -25.47 1.77
CA SER A 26 -4.52 -26.86 1.77
C SER A 26 -3.25 -27.00 2.59
N TYR A 27 -3.00 -28.18 3.15
CA TYR A 27 -1.75 -28.48 3.84
C TYR A 27 -1.23 -29.88 3.54
N TYR A 28 0.07 -30.07 3.75
CA TYR A 28 0.71 -31.38 3.78
C TYR A 28 1.46 -31.57 5.09
N ALA A 29 1.31 -32.75 5.70
CA ALA A 29 2.01 -33.16 6.91
C ALA A 29 2.50 -34.60 6.75
N GLY A 30 3.73 -34.75 6.24
CA GLY A 30 4.40 -36.03 6.03
C GLY A 30 5.14 -36.51 7.28
N THR A 31 6.27 -37.22 7.10
CA THR A 31 7.14 -37.59 8.23
C THR A 31 8.30 -36.63 8.39
N ALA A 32 8.79 -36.08 7.27
CA ALA A 32 9.90 -35.13 7.25
C ALA A 32 9.62 -33.88 6.42
N VAL A 33 8.47 -33.80 5.74
CA VAL A 33 8.08 -32.65 4.93
C VAL A 33 6.72 -32.14 5.39
N MET A 34 6.56 -30.82 5.43
CA MET A 34 5.33 -30.14 5.80
C MET A 34 5.13 -28.89 4.93
N ALA A 35 3.88 -28.54 4.65
CA ALA A 35 3.56 -27.33 3.91
C ALA A 35 2.15 -26.80 4.19
N VAL A 36 1.98 -25.50 3.99
CA VAL A 36 0.69 -24.80 3.96
C VAL A 36 0.61 -23.98 2.69
N ALA A 37 -0.55 -24.03 2.03
CA ALA A 37 -0.89 -23.27 0.85
C ALA A 37 -2.26 -22.62 1.05
N ASP A 38 -2.34 -21.31 0.92
CA ASP A 38 -3.54 -20.50 1.06
C ASP A 38 -4.01 -20.08 -0.33
N GLY A 39 -5.18 -20.56 -0.75
CA GLY A 39 -5.68 -20.46 -2.11
C GLY A 39 -6.43 -19.17 -2.37
N MET A 40 -6.21 -18.57 -3.54
CA MET A 40 -6.93 -17.38 -4.01
C MET A 40 -7.36 -17.53 -5.47
N GLY A 41 -8.45 -16.84 -5.87
CA GLY A 41 -9.08 -17.04 -7.19
C GLY A 41 -10.59 -17.22 -7.14
N GLY A 42 -11.21 -17.02 -5.97
CA GLY A 42 -12.59 -17.42 -5.69
C GLY A 42 -12.71 -18.93 -5.50
N HIS A 43 -13.76 -19.38 -4.80
CA HIS A 43 -13.84 -20.71 -4.15
C HIS A 43 -13.22 -21.87 -4.96
N ALA A 44 -13.60 -22.03 -6.23
CA ALA A 44 -13.10 -23.13 -7.04
C ALA A 44 -11.64 -22.93 -7.49
N GLY A 45 -11.22 -21.72 -7.83
CA GLY A 45 -9.86 -21.41 -8.26
C GLY A 45 -8.86 -21.56 -7.12
N GLY A 46 -9.18 -21.00 -5.94
CA GLY A 46 -8.31 -21.06 -4.77
C GLY A 46 -8.07 -22.49 -4.27
N GLU A 47 -9.14 -23.26 -4.08
CA GLU A 47 -9.07 -24.67 -3.65
C GLU A 47 -8.22 -25.53 -4.62
N ILE A 48 -8.41 -25.35 -5.93
CA ILE A 48 -7.66 -26.10 -6.94
C ILE A 48 -6.18 -25.69 -6.93
N ALA A 49 -5.90 -24.38 -6.84
CA ALA A 49 -4.54 -23.87 -6.83
C ALA A 49 -3.74 -24.35 -5.61
N SER A 50 -4.28 -24.20 -4.40
CA SER A 50 -3.62 -24.62 -3.16
C SER A 50 -3.35 -26.12 -3.13
N ARG A 51 -4.33 -26.95 -3.51
CA ARG A 51 -4.15 -28.40 -3.57
C ARG A 51 -3.10 -28.82 -4.59
N ARG A 52 -3.10 -28.22 -5.79
CA ARG A 52 -2.11 -28.55 -6.84
C ARG A 52 -0.70 -28.14 -6.46
N ALA A 53 -0.54 -27.02 -5.74
CA ALA A 53 0.76 -26.52 -5.32
C ALA A 53 1.48 -27.44 -4.33
N LEU A 54 0.75 -28.27 -3.58
CA LEU A 54 1.35 -29.23 -2.65
C LEU A 54 2.00 -30.42 -3.34
N GLY A 55 1.52 -30.86 -4.50
CA GLY A 55 1.97 -32.10 -5.15
C GLY A 55 3.49 -32.21 -5.35
N PRO A 56 4.20 -31.15 -5.81
CA PRO A 56 5.67 -31.16 -5.85
C PRO A 56 6.36 -31.29 -4.49
N ILE A 57 5.78 -30.68 -3.45
CA ILE A 57 6.30 -30.75 -2.09
C ILE A 57 6.15 -32.16 -1.52
N GLU A 58 5.00 -32.80 -1.74
CA GLU A 58 4.73 -34.19 -1.32
C GLU A 58 5.77 -35.17 -1.88
N ARG A 59 6.26 -34.94 -3.11
CA ARG A 59 7.28 -35.80 -3.75
C ARG A 59 8.65 -35.72 -3.10
N LEU A 60 8.89 -34.75 -2.21
CA LEU A 60 10.11 -34.67 -1.40
C LEU A 60 10.07 -35.63 -0.20
N GLU A 61 8.92 -36.23 0.10
CA GLU A 61 8.82 -37.23 1.16
C GLU A 61 9.64 -38.49 0.78
N GLY A 62 10.46 -38.98 1.70
CA GLY A 62 11.31 -40.16 1.47
C GLY A 62 12.51 -39.95 0.52
N THR A 63 12.72 -38.75 -0.03
CA THR A 63 13.90 -38.47 -0.86
C THR A 63 15.16 -38.32 0.00
N SER A 64 16.27 -38.85 -0.52
CA SER A 64 17.58 -38.73 0.11
C SER A 64 18.31 -37.49 -0.39
N HIS A 65 18.65 -36.56 0.51
CA HIS A 65 19.48 -35.39 0.23
C HIS A 65 20.71 -35.43 1.16
N PRO A 66 21.87 -35.89 0.67
CA PRO A 66 23.03 -36.15 1.52
C PRO A 66 23.72 -34.86 2.02
N ALA A 67 23.48 -33.72 1.38
CA ALA A 67 23.96 -32.40 1.80
C ALA A 67 22.79 -31.49 2.19
N ALA A 68 22.99 -30.65 3.20
CA ALA A 68 21.99 -29.70 3.68
C ALA A 68 21.58 -28.69 2.58
N GLU A 69 22.54 -28.22 1.79
CA GLU A 69 22.31 -27.29 0.68
C GLU A 69 21.39 -27.92 -0.38
N ALA A 70 21.55 -29.21 -0.65
CA ALA A 70 20.72 -29.94 -1.61
C ALA A 70 19.26 -30.08 -1.14
N ALA A 71 19.00 -30.04 0.17
CA ALA A 71 17.67 -30.03 0.73
C ALA A 71 16.95 -28.69 0.54
N SER A 72 17.65 -27.57 0.77
CA SER A 72 17.10 -26.23 0.49
C SER A 72 16.85 -26.01 -1.00
N GLU A 73 17.76 -26.45 -1.86
CA GLU A 73 17.61 -26.38 -3.32
C GLU A 73 16.41 -27.20 -3.80
N ALA A 74 16.25 -28.44 -3.31
CA ALA A 74 15.12 -29.28 -3.67
C ALA A 74 13.76 -28.68 -3.26
N LEU A 75 13.68 -28.02 -2.10
CA LEU A 75 12.48 -27.27 -1.70
C LEU A 75 12.21 -26.10 -2.67
N ALA A 76 13.23 -25.33 -3.02
CA ALA A 76 13.07 -24.20 -3.95
C ALA A 76 12.62 -24.66 -5.34
N GLU A 77 13.22 -25.74 -5.86
CA GLU A 77 12.84 -26.37 -7.12
C GLU A 77 11.40 -26.89 -7.09
N ALA A 78 10.99 -27.52 -5.97
CA ALA A 78 9.63 -28.00 -5.82
C ALA A 78 8.59 -26.85 -5.78
N ILE A 79 8.89 -25.73 -5.14
CA ILE A 79 8.04 -24.53 -5.16
C ILE A 79 8.00 -23.90 -6.57
N ALA A 80 9.13 -23.83 -7.27
CA ALA A 80 9.16 -23.32 -8.64
C ALA A 80 8.36 -24.22 -9.60
N GLU A 81 8.41 -25.53 -9.41
CA GLU A 81 7.60 -26.50 -10.14
C GLU A 81 6.10 -26.37 -9.79
N ALA A 82 5.77 -26.11 -8.52
CA ALA A 82 4.39 -25.83 -8.10
C ALA A 82 3.83 -24.60 -8.83
N ASN A 83 4.64 -23.54 -8.95
CA ASN A 83 4.27 -22.36 -9.73
C ASN A 83 3.95 -22.70 -11.18
N ARG A 84 4.80 -23.50 -11.84
CA ARG A 84 4.56 -23.94 -13.22
C ARG A 84 3.27 -24.75 -13.35
N ILE A 85 3.02 -25.69 -12.45
CA ILE A 85 1.83 -26.56 -12.47
C ILE A 85 0.54 -25.74 -12.30
N VAL A 86 0.51 -24.82 -11.33
CA VAL A 86 -0.67 -23.99 -11.10
C VAL A 86 -0.87 -23.04 -12.28
N LEU A 87 0.19 -22.38 -12.76
CA LEU A 87 0.11 -21.45 -13.88
C LEU A 87 -0.41 -22.13 -15.16
N GLU A 88 0.17 -23.28 -15.55
CA GLU A 88 -0.27 -24.05 -16.72
C GLU A 88 -1.73 -24.51 -16.60
N HIS A 89 -2.16 -24.84 -15.39
CA HIS A 89 -3.56 -25.21 -15.15
C HIS A 89 -4.50 -24.00 -15.29
N GLY A 90 -4.08 -22.81 -14.86
CA GLY A 90 -4.88 -21.59 -14.98
C GLY A 90 -4.99 -21.13 -16.44
N GLU A 91 -3.91 -21.27 -17.21
CA GLU A 91 -3.89 -20.97 -18.65
C GLU A 91 -4.77 -21.93 -19.46
N ALA A 92 -4.84 -23.20 -19.04
CA ALA A 92 -5.64 -24.21 -19.73
C ALA A 92 -7.15 -24.09 -19.44
N ASN A 93 -7.56 -23.41 -18.37
CA ASN A 93 -8.94 -23.33 -17.89
C ASN A 93 -9.33 -21.86 -17.67
N PRO A 94 -9.86 -21.15 -18.69
CA PRO A 94 -10.19 -19.72 -18.61
C PRO A 94 -11.15 -19.34 -17.48
N GLU A 95 -11.98 -20.27 -17.02
CA GLU A 95 -12.88 -20.10 -15.87
C GLU A 95 -12.15 -20.08 -14.51
N LEU A 96 -10.90 -20.53 -14.47
CA LEU A 96 -9.99 -20.44 -13.33
C LEU A 96 -8.94 -19.32 -13.55
N SER A 97 -9.26 -18.35 -14.41
CA SER A 97 -8.35 -17.25 -14.71
C SER A 97 -7.97 -16.52 -13.44
N GLY A 98 -6.66 -16.39 -13.23
CA GLY A 98 -6.16 -15.74 -12.05
C GLY A 98 -6.34 -16.56 -10.78
N MET A 99 -6.42 -17.88 -10.84
CA MET A 99 -6.19 -18.70 -9.65
C MET A 99 -4.72 -18.61 -9.23
N GLY A 100 -4.47 -18.67 -7.93
CA GLY A 100 -3.13 -18.69 -7.37
C GLY A 100 -3.16 -19.13 -5.92
N THR A 101 -1.99 -19.23 -5.31
CA THR A 101 -1.90 -19.62 -3.90
C THR A 101 -0.60 -19.14 -3.27
N THR A 102 -0.56 -19.04 -1.96
CA THR A 102 0.72 -19.01 -1.22
C THR A 102 1.32 -20.42 -1.16
N LEU A 103 2.59 -20.53 -0.80
CA LEU A 103 3.20 -21.81 -0.46
C LEU A 103 4.34 -21.60 0.52
N THR A 104 4.16 -22.06 1.75
CA THR A 104 5.22 -22.15 2.76
C THR A 104 5.48 -23.61 3.04
N ALA A 105 6.71 -24.07 2.79
CA ALA A 105 7.09 -25.46 2.96
C ALA A 105 8.33 -25.57 3.84
N ALA A 106 8.37 -26.62 4.65
CA ALA A 106 9.52 -26.98 5.44
C ALA A 106 9.87 -28.45 5.31
N MET A 107 11.17 -28.75 5.42
CA MET A 107 11.70 -30.10 5.32
C MET A 107 12.75 -30.31 6.39
N ILE A 108 12.64 -31.44 7.09
CA ILE A 108 13.61 -31.90 8.07
C ILE A 108 14.60 -32.81 7.36
N ARG A 109 15.88 -32.48 7.43
CA ARG A 109 16.95 -33.39 7.02
C ARG A 109 18.05 -33.37 8.08
N GLN A 110 18.45 -34.57 8.49
CA GLN A 110 19.34 -34.78 9.63
C GLN A 110 18.72 -34.17 10.90
N ASP A 111 19.31 -33.09 11.41
CA ASP A 111 18.90 -32.33 12.59
C ASP A 111 18.56 -30.88 12.23
N ARG A 112 18.29 -30.58 10.95
CA ARG A 112 18.05 -29.23 10.44
C ARG A 112 16.69 -29.08 9.79
N LEU A 113 16.11 -27.91 10.05
CA LEU A 113 14.93 -27.41 9.37
C LEU A 113 15.36 -26.57 8.16
N HIS A 114 14.86 -26.96 6.99
CA HIS A 114 14.94 -26.20 5.75
C HIS A 114 13.57 -25.59 5.49
N VAL A 115 13.51 -24.32 5.10
CA VAL A 115 12.25 -23.61 4.84
C VAL A 115 12.36 -22.88 3.51
N ALA A 116 11.32 -23.00 2.69
CA ALA A 116 11.13 -22.25 1.46
C ALA A 116 9.73 -21.64 1.43
N HIS A 117 9.61 -20.42 0.91
CA HIS A 117 8.41 -19.62 1.12
C HIS A 117 8.08 -18.69 -0.06
N VAL A 118 6.79 -18.61 -0.36
CA VAL A 118 6.16 -17.64 -1.25
C VAL A 118 4.78 -17.26 -0.69
N GLY A 119 4.54 -15.97 -0.44
CA GLY A 119 3.22 -15.46 -0.07
C GLY A 119 3.27 -14.81 1.30
N ASP A 120 2.20 -14.91 2.09
CA ASP A 120 2.10 -14.34 3.43
C ASP A 120 1.66 -15.33 4.50
N SER A 121 1.47 -16.60 4.14
CA SER A 121 1.51 -17.69 5.11
C SER A 121 2.88 -17.73 5.81
N ARG A 122 2.92 -18.15 7.06
CA ARG A 122 4.10 -17.94 7.91
C ARG A 122 4.67 -19.23 8.47
N ALA A 123 5.99 -19.23 8.67
CA ALA A 123 6.66 -20.22 9.50
C ALA A 123 7.23 -19.56 10.76
N TYR A 124 7.06 -20.20 11.92
CA TYR A 124 7.59 -19.76 13.20
C TYR A 124 8.40 -20.88 13.87
N LEU A 125 9.39 -20.50 14.65
CA LEU A 125 10.09 -21.37 15.60
C LEU A 125 9.81 -20.87 17.02
N LEU A 126 9.23 -21.73 17.86
CA LEU A 126 9.20 -21.55 19.30
C LEU A 126 10.38 -22.31 19.92
N ARG A 127 11.29 -21.58 20.56
CA ARG A 127 12.40 -22.13 21.35
C ARG A 127 12.54 -21.35 22.64
N ASP A 128 12.70 -22.03 23.77
CA ASP A 128 12.86 -21.40 25.09
C ASP A 128 11.77 -20.34 25.39
N ALA A 129 10.52 -20.66 25.04
CA ALA A 129 9.35 -19.78 25.15
C ALA A 129 9.44 -18.46 24.34
N GLN A 130 10.39 -18.34 23.41
CA GLN A 130 10.48 -17.24 22.46
C GLN A 130 9.97 -17.72 21.09
N LEU A 131 8.93 -17.05 20.59
CA LEU A 131 8.42 -17.28 19.24
C LEU A 131 9.16 -16.36 18.27
N THR A 132 9.74 -16.92 17.23
CA THR A 132 10.45 -16.18 16.18
C THR A 132 9.81 -16.49 14.84
N GLN A 133 9.30 -15.47 14.15
CA GLN A 133 8.89 -15.61 12.75
C GLN A 133 10.13 -15.86 11.89
N LEU A 134 10.12 -16.94 11.12
CA LEU A 134 11.20 -17.31 10.22
C LEU A 134 11.04 -16.64 8.85
N THR A 135 9.83 -16.69 8.28
CA THR A 135 9.53 -16.12 6.96
C THR A 135 9.28 -14.63 7.02
N SER A 136 9.38 -13.95 5.87
CA SER A 136 8.95 -12.56 5.73
C SER A 136 7.83 -12.51 4.72
N ASP A 137 6.70 -11.93 5.11
CA ASP A 137 5.53 -11.84 4.24
C ASP A 137 5.85 -11.12 2.92
N HIS A 138 5.41 -11.70 1.82
CA HIS A 138 5.41 -11.10 0.50
C HIS A 138 4.15 -10.27 0.28
N THR A 139 3.92 -9.30 1.18
CA THR A 139 2.82 -8.33 1.08
C THR A 139 3.33 -6.93 0.78
N LEU A 140 2.47 -6.11 0.18
CA LEU A 140 2.74 -4.70 -0.10
C LEU A 140 3.08 -3.95 1.18
N VAL A 141 2.40 -4.25 2.29
CA VAL A 141 2.64 -3.57 3.57
C VAL A 141 3.98 -3.96 4.18
N GLU A 142 4.39 -5.23 4.11
CA GLU A 142 5.72 -5.63 4.60
C GLU A 142 6.82 -5.00 3.73
N GLN A 143 6.60 -4.85 2.42
CA GLN A 143 7.51 -4.08 1.56
C GLN A 143 7.57 -2.60 1.99
N MET A 144 6.42 -1.96 2.23
CA MET A 144 6.39 -0.56 2.69
C MET A 144 7.07 -0.37 4.05
N VAL A 145 6.94 -1.35 4.96
CA VAL A 145 7.65 -1.36 6.25
C VAL A 145 9.15 -1.47 6.03
N ARG A 146 9.59 -2.41 5.18
CA ARG A 146 11.01 -2.63 4.86
C ARG A 146 11.65 -1.40 4.23
N ASP A 147 10.91 -0.69 3.39
CA ASP A 147 11.33 0.56 2.75
C ASP A 147 11.27 1.78 3.68
N GLY A 148 10.79 1.61 4.92
CA GLY A 148 10.63 2.68 5.91
C GLY A 148 9.53 3.68 5.58
N ARG A 149 8.58 3.31 4.71
CA ARG A 149 7.45 4.16 4.28
C ARG A 149 6.32 4.19 5.31
N ILE A 150 6.14 3.10 6.05
CA ILE A 150 5.17 2.97 7.15
C ILE A 150 5.81 2.18 8.30
N SER A 151 5.26 2.32 9.51
CA SER A 151 5.59 1.51 10.67
C SER A 151 4.87 0.16 10.66
N ARG A 152 5.37 -0.82 11.45
CA ARG A 152 4.68 -2.11 11.64
C ARG A 152 3.27 -1.96 12.21
N ALA A 153 3.04 -0.97 13.08
CA ALA A 153 1.73 -0.68 13.63
C ALA A 153 0.75 -0.16 12.56
N GLU A 154 1.22 0.69 11.64
CA GLU A 154 0.42 1.17 10.51
C GLU A 154 0.13 0.06 9.51
N ALA A 155 1.09 -0.84 9.26
CA ALA A 155 0.91 -2.00 8.37
C ALA A 155 -0.25 -2.91 8.81
N ALA A 156 -0.38 -3.16 10.12
CA ALA A 156 -1.40 -4.07 10.67
C ALA A 156 -2.85 -3.61 10.39
N VAL A 157 -3.08 -2.31 10.28
CA VAL A 157 -4.42 -1.73 10.04
C VAL A 157 -4.57 -1.16 8.62
N HIS A 158 -3.59 -1.36 7.76
CA HIS A 158 -3.58 -0.78 6.43
C HIS A 158 -4.67 -1.42 5.53
N PRO A 159 -5.37 -0.63 4.68
CA PRO A 159 -6.42 -1.14 3.80
C PRO A 159 -5.91 -2.15 2.77
N HIS A 160 -4.62 -2.09 2.43
CA HIS A 160 -3.95 -2.99 1.49
C HIS A 160 -3.03 -4.01 2.20
N ARG A 161 -3.34 -4.43 3.42
CA ARG A 161 -2.49 -5.37 4.17
C ARG A 161 -2.43 -6.78 3.58
N SER A 162 -3.52 -7.23 2.96
CA SER A 162 -3.63 -8.55 2.32
C SER A 162 -3.18 -8.55 0.84
N VAL A 163 -2.52 -7.48 0.38
CA VAL A 163 -2.07 -7.41 -1.01
C VAL A 163 -0.76 -8.15 -1.15
N LEU A 164 -0.80 -9.29 -1.82
CA LEU A 164 0.40 -10.06 -2.14
C LEU A 164 1.23 -9.37 -3.24
N THR A 165 2.54 -9.39 -3.06
CA THR A 165 3.56 -9.03 -4.06
C THR A 165 4.18 -10.26 -4.71
N ARG A 166 3.94 -11.46 -4.17
CA ARG A 166 4.43 -12.73 -4.72
C ARG A 166 3.50 -13.88 -4.38
N ALA A 167 3.15 -14.68 -5.39
CA ALA A 167 2.25 -15.81 -5.27
C ALA A 167 2.53 -16.87 -6.33
N ILE A 168 2.14 -18.11 -6.05
CA ILE A 168 2.20 -19.26 -6.95
C ILE A 168 1.08 -19.16 -7.99
N GLY A 169 1.39 -19.42 -9.26
CA GLY A 169 0.41 -19.53 -10.33
C GLY A 169 0.08 -18.24 -11.08
N ILE A 170 0.80 -17.14 -10.78
CA ILE A 170 0.52 -15.81 -11.36
C ILE A 170 1.54 -15.37 -12.39
N GLU A 171 2.83 -15.55 -12.12
CA GLU A 171 3.90 -15.18 -13.05
C GLU A 171 4.73 -16.40 -13.45
N HIS A 172 5.26 -16.43 -14.68
CA HIS A 172 6.07 -17.56 -15.15
C HIS A 172 7.37 -17.77 -14.36
N GLY A 173 7.95 -16.69 -13.84
CA GLY A 173 9.16 -16.74 -13.01
C GLY A 173 8.83 -16.36 -11.58
N ILE A 174 9.27 -17.16 -10.61
CA ILE A 174 9.01 -16.88 -9.21
C ILE A 174 10.30 -16.87 -8.40
N ALA A 175 10.51 -15.78 -7.64
CA ALA A 175 11.57 -15.73 -6.65
C ALA A 175 11.10 -16.45 -5.37
N VAL A 176 11.74 -17.57 -5.07
CA VAL A 176 11.48 -18.36 -3.86
C VAL A 176 12.44 -17.94 -2.76
N ASP A 177 11.91 -17.52 -1.62
CA ASP A 177 12.73 -17.22 -0.45
C ASP A 177 13.14 -18.55 0.20
N THR A 178 14.44 -18.80 0.31
CA THR A 178 15.00 -19.94 1.06
C THR A 178 15.76 -19.44 2.27
N LEU A 179 15.52 -20.07 3.41
CA LEU A 179 16.17 -19.70 4.65
C LEU A 179 17.44 -20.51 4.88
N PRO A 180 18.45 -19.94 5.56
CA PRO A 180 19.57 -20.71 6.06
C PRO A 180 19.08 -21.88 6.93
N PRO A 181 19.60 -23.11 6.76
CA PRO A 181 19.15 -24.27 7.52
C PRO A 181 19.30 -24.07 9.03
N VAL A 182 18.20 -24.22 9.77
CA VAL A 182 18.13 -23.98 11.22
C VAL A 182 18.37 -25.29 11.98
N PRO A 183 19.40 -25.40 12.85
CA PRO A 183 19.57 -26.57 13.70
C PRO A 183 18.41 -26.69 14.69
N LEU A 184 17.78 -27.86 14.73
CA LEU A 184 16.69 -28.21 15.64
C LEU A 184 17.23 -28.76 16.96
N GLN A 185 16.47 -28.53 18.03
CA GLN A 185 16.79 -28.95 19.39
C GLN A 185 15.56 -29.60 20.03
N PRO A 186 15.74 -30.56 20.96
CA PRO A 186 14.63 -31.09 21.74
C PRO A 186 13.87 -29.96 22.46
N GLY A 187 12.54 -29.97 22.34
CA GLY A 187 11.66 -28.93 22.88
C GLY A 187 11.24 -27.87 21.87
N ASP A 188 11.89 -27.79 20.71
CA ASP A 188 11.48 -26.89 19.64
C ASP A 188 10.07 -27.24 19.13
N LYS A 189 9.30 -26.20 18.80
CA LYS A 189 8.08 -26.33 18.00
C LYS A 189 8.18 -25.45 16.77
N VAL A 190 7.93 -26.03 15.60
CA VAL A 190 7.90 -25.29 14.33
C VAL A 190 6.45 -25.25 13.85
N LEU A 191 5.93 -24.05 13.66
CA LEU A 191 4.56 -23.81 13.23
C LEU A 191 4.57 -23.25 11.81
N LEU A 192 3.88 -23.91 10.88
CA LEU A 192 3.46 -23.31 9.61
C LEU A 192 1.96 -22.99 9.68
N CYS A 193 1.56 -21.82 9.19
CA CYS A 193 0.14 -21.44 9.21
C CYS A 193 -0.25 -20.46 8.09
N SER A 194 -1.52 -20.47 7.70
CA SER A 194 -2.12 -19.46 6.82
C SER A 194 -2.34 -18.14 7.56
N ASP A 195 -2.69 -17.08 6.82
CA ASP A 195 -2.89 -15.76 7.39
C ASP A 195 -4.15 -15.70 8.27
N GLY A 196 -5.13 -16.59 8.06
CA GLY A 196 -6.35 -16.66 8.87
C GLY A 196 -6.09 -16.99 10.36
N LEU A 197 -4.95 -17.61 10.69
CA LEU A 197 -4.48 -17.70 12.08
C LEU A 197 -3.90 -16.36 12.54
N THR A 198 -2.87 -15.88 11.84
CA THR A 198 -2.03 -14.75 12.32
C THR A 198 -2.67 -13.37 12.16
N GLY A 199 -3.72 -13.28 11.36
CA GLY A 199 -4.59 -12.11 11.27
C GLY A 199 -5.53 -11.97 12.46
N GLN A 200 -5.76 -13.05 13.23
CA GLN A 200 -6.67 -13.08 14.38
C GLN A 200 -5.97 -13.29 15.72
N VAL A 201 -4.82 -13.98 15.72
CA VAL A 201 -4.07 -14.34 16.92
C VAL A 201 -2.67 -13.74 16.85
N ASP A 202 -2.36 -12.86 17.80
CA ASP A 202 -1.04 -12.21 17.86
C ASP A 202 0.08 -13.15 18.33
N GLU A 203 1.34 -12.78 18.07
CA GLU A 203 2.51 -13.60 18.39
C GLU A 203 2.65 -13.95 19.88
N GLY A 204 2.21 -13.06 20.78
CA GLY A 204 2.26 -13.30 22.22
C GLY A 204 1.30 -14.43 22.62
N GLU A 205 0.10 -14.40 22.05
CA GLU A 205 -0.91 -15.43 22.25
C GLU A 205 -0.52 -16.76 21.57
N LEU A 206 0.05 -16.71 20.36
CA LEU A 206 0.62 -17.89 19.69
C LEU A 206 1.68 -18.56 20.57
N ALA A 207 2.64 -17.79 21.10
CA ALA A 207 3.68 -18.30 21.98
C ALA A 207 3.09 -18.93 23.25
N ARG A 208 2.06 -18.29 23.83
CA ARG A 208 1.36 -18.79 25.02
C ARG A 208 0.66 -20.13 24.74
N LEU A 209 -0.11 -20.23 23.67
CA LEU A 209 -0.85 -21.44 23.29
C LEU A 209 0.12 -22.59 22.99
N LEU A 210 1.13 -22.35 22.16
CA LEU A 210 2.15 -23.36 21.84
C LEU A 210 2.93 -23.83 23.08
N GLY A 211 3.17 -22.94 24.05
CA GLY A 211 3.86 -23.25 25.30
C GLY A 211 3.01 -23.97 26.35
N GLN A 212 1.68 -23.81 26.33
CA GLN A 212 0.77 -24.47 27.28
C GLN A 212 0.42 -25.90 26.88
N HIS A 213 0.44 -26.20 25.59
CA HIS A 213 0.04 -27.50 25.06
C HIS A 213 1.27 -28.34 24.69
N ASN A 214 1.54 -29.35 25.51
CA ASN A 214 2.61 -30.31 25.25
C ASN A 214 2.27 -31.22 24.06
N GLU A 215 1.03 -31.70 23.98
CA GLU A 215 0.53 -32.51 22.87
C GLU A 215 0.24 -31.63 21.64
N GLY A 216 0.78 -32.00 20.48
CA GLY A 216 0.67 -31.17 19.27
C GLY A 216 -0.76 -31.07 18.74
N ALA A 217 -1.52 -32.17 18.70
CA ALA A 217 -2.93 -32.16 18.34
C ALA A 217 -3.76 -31.17 19.20
N ALA A 218 -3.51 -31.13 20.51
CA ALA A 218 -4.17 -30.18 21.41
C ALA A 218 -3.75 -28.73 21.13
N ALA A 219 -2.47 -28.49 20.83
CA ALA A 219 -1.98 -27.17 20.45
C ALA A 219 -2.62 -26.68 19.14
N VAL A 220 -2.70 -27.54 18.12
CA VAL A 220 -3.36 -27.25 16.83
C VAL A 220 -4.83 -26.88 17.04
N ALA A 221 -5.57 -27.69 17.80
CA ALA A 221 -6.97 -27.41 18.11
C ALA A 221 -7.15 -26.08 18.83
N ALA A 222 -6.30 -25.77 19.82
CA ALA A 222 -6.36 -24.52 20.57
C ALA A 222 -6.05 -23.29 19.70
N LEU A 223 -5.11 -23.39 18.75
CA LEU A 223 -4.80 -22.33 17.80
C LEU A 223 -5.99 -22.02 16.87
N ILE A 224 -6.61 -23.07 16.32
CA ILE A 224 -7.79 -22.94 15.45
C ILE A 224 -8.98 -22.38 16.24
N GLU A 225 -9.21 -22.85 17.46
CA GLU A 225 -10.26 -22.36 18.33
C GLU A 225 -10.07 -20.87 18.66
N ALA A 226 -8.84 -20.45 18.97
CA ALA A 226 -8.52 -19.05 19.26
C ALA A 226 -8.82 -18.13 18.06
N ALA A 227 -8.38 -18.50 16.85
CA ALA A 227 -8.68 -17.73 15.64
C ALA A 227 -10.19 -17.64 15.35
N ASN A 228 -10.90 -18.76 15.54
CA ASN A 228 -12.36 -18.81 15.40
C ASN A 228 -13.09 -17.99 16.47
N ALA A 229 -12.59 -17.96 17.71
CA ALA A 229 -13.16 -17.17 18.80
C ALA A 229 -12.96 -15.66 18.60
N ALA A 230 -11.88 -15.26 17.90
CA ALA A 230 -11.64 -13.88 17.49
C ALA A 230 -12.50 -13.44 16.28
N GLY A 231 -13.29 -14.35 15.71
CA GLY A 231 -14.28 -14.06 14.67
C GLY A 231 -14.14 -14.92 13.42
N GLY A 232 -12.99 -15.56 13.19
CA GLY A 232 -12.73 -16.46 12.06
C GLY A 232 -13.19 -15.91 10.70
N PRO A 233 -12.69 -14.75 10.26
CA PRO A 233 -13.11 -14.16 8.99
C PRO A 233 -12.57 -14.91 7.76
N ASP A 234 -11.54 -15.75 7.94
CA ASP A 234 -10.88 -16.51 6.89
C ASP A 234 -10.73 -17.99 7.20
N ASN A 235 -10.27 -18.76 6.22
CA ASN A 235 -9.80 -20.13 6.39
C ASN A 235 -8.58 -20.15 7.31
N ILE A 236 -8.49 -21.17 8.17
CA ILE A 236 -7.46 -21.26 9.20
C ILE A 236 -6.77 -22.60 9.04
N THR A 237 -5.49 -22.60 8.70
CA THR A 237 -4.70 -23.81 8.52
C THR A 237 -3.40 -23.75 9.30
N VAL A 238 -3.06 -24.86 9.95
CA VAL A 238 -1.96 -24.99 10.91
C VAL A 238 -1.29 -26.34 10.71
N VAL A 239 0.03 -26.36 10.58
CA VAL A 239 0.85 -27.58 10.69
C VAL A 239 1.94 -27.34 11.72
N LEU A 240 2.01 -28.22 12.70
CA LEU A 240 2.89 -28.11 13.87
C LEU A 240 3.84 -29.30 13.92
N LEU A 241 5.13 -29.02 13.83
CA LEU A 241 6.21 -29.95 14.14
C LEU A 241 6.64 -29.78 15.60
N GLN A 242 6.70 -30.88 16.34
CA GLN A 242 7.31 -30.95 17.66
C GLN A 242 8.60 -31.77 17.60
N VAL A 243 9.67 -31.22 18.18
CA VAL A 243 10.98 -31.87 18.23
C VAL A 243 11.19 -32.45 19.63
N GLY A 244 11.35 -33.77 19.72
CA GLY A 244 11.66 -34.49 20.96
C GLY A 244 13.06 -35.10 20.94
N PRO A 245 13.51 -35.63 22.10
CA PRO A 245 14.67 -36.52 22.13
C PRO A 245 14.29 -37.88 21.53
N ALA A 246 15.19 -38.56 20.82
CA ALA A 246 14.89 -39.82 20.14
C ALA A 246 14.36 -40.96 21.02
N ASP A 247 14.67 -40.96 22.32
CA ASP A 247 14.16 -41.98 23.27
C ASP A 247 12.68 -41.75 23.64
N GLN A 248 12.09 -40.64 23.22
CA GLN A 248 10.68 -40.33 23.35
C GLN A 248 10.06 -40.31 21.95
N THR A 249 9.89 -41.49 21.36
CA THR A 249 8.82 -41.67 20.38
C THR A 249 7.52 -41.52 21.17
N PRO A 250 6.65 -40.53 20.88
CA PRO A 250 5.28 -40.62 21.36
C PRO A 250 4.75 -41.92 20.79
N ALA A 251 4.31 -42.82 21.67
CA ALA A 251 3.50 -43.93 21.23
C ALA A 251 2.32 -43.31 20.48
N THR A 252 2.27 -43.49 19.16
CA THR A 252 1.02 -43.42 18.41
C THR A 252 0.07 -44.32 19.18
N THR A 253 -0.84 -43.72 19.94
CA THR A 253 -1.94 -44.42 20.59
C THR A 253 -2.88 -44.87 19.50
N ALA A 254 -2.51 -45.98 18.86
CA ALA A 254 -3.46 -46.93 18.35
C ALA A 254 -4.24 -47.44 19.57
N ALA A 255 -5.34 -46.76 19.90
CA ALA A 255 -6.35 -47.33 20.76
C ALA A 255 -7.00 -48.48 19.99
N SER A 256 -6.55 -49.70 20.30
CA SER A 256 -7.20 -50.93 19.89
C SER A 256 -8.50 -51.08 20.70
N ASP A 257 -9.64 -50.96 20.02
CA ASP A 257 -10.75 -51.90 20.22
C ASP A 257 -11.20 -52.36 18.84
N GLY A 258 -11.24 -53.69 18.68
CA GLY A 258 -10.97 -54.38 17.42
C GLY A 258 -11.98 -54.17 16.29
N ASN A 259 -11.47 -54.02 15.08
CA ASN A 259 -11.53 -55.09 14.09
C ASN A 259 -10.48 -54.86 12.99
N ALA A 260 -9.64 -55.87 12.74
CA ALA A 260 -8.60 -55.82 11.74
C ALA A 260 -9.19 -55.97 10.33
N GLN A 261 -8.91 -55.02 9.44
CA GLN A 261 -8.28 -55.27 8.14
C GLN A 261 -8.03 -53.95 7.39
N ASP A 262 -6.83 -53.88 6.82
CA ASP A 262 -6.33 -52.98 5.78
C ASP A 262 -5.63 -51.67 6.20
N THR A 263 -4.30 -51.71 6.11
CA THR A 263 -3.37 -50.58 6.18
C THR A 263 -3.14 -50.02 4.78
N THR A 264 -3.50 -48.77 4.51
CA THR A 264 -2.91 -47.97 3.41
C THR A 264 -2.90 -46.47 3.75
N HIS A 265 -1.87 -45.81 3.22
CA HIS A 265 -1.60 -44.37 3.17
C HIS A 265 -2.86 -43.49 3.06
N LEU A 266 -2.99 -42.47 3.92
CA LEU A 266 -4.01 -41.43 3.76
C LEU A 266 -3.45 -40.30 2.88
N ALA A 267 -3.81 -40.38 1.61
CA ALA A 267 -3.89 -39.26 0.69
C ALA A 267 -5.31 -38.65 0.75
N VAL A 268 -5.36 -37.33 0.57
CA VAL A 268 -6.44 -36.54 -0.08
C VAL A 268 -7.89 -36.92 0.27
N HIS A 269 -8.56 -36.08 1.07
CA HIS A 269 -10.01 -36.04 1.11
C HIS A 269 -10.54 -35.28 -0.12
N ASP A 270 -11.11 -36.02 -1.08
CA ASP A 270 -12.10 -35.55 -2.04
C ASP A 270 -13.48 -35.63 -1.37
N ASP A 271 -14.09 -34.49 -1.06
CA ASP A 271 -15.52 -34.45 -0.67
C ASP A 271 -16.34 -33.89 -1.84
N ALA A 272 -16.72 -34.80 -2.76
CA ALA A 272 -17.77 -34.55 -3.74
C ALA A 272 -18.81 -35.68 -3.78
N ALA A 273 -20.06 -35.28 -3.48
CA ALA A 273 -21.35 -35.87 -3.86
C ALA A 273 -22.09 -36.89 -2.95
N ALA A 274 -23.00 -36.32 -2.14
CA ALA A 274 -24.47 -36.48 -2.17
C ALA A 274 -25.17 -37.78 -1.69
N GLY A 275 -26.16 -37.59 -0.78
CA GLY A 275 -27.20 -38.59 -0.49
C GLY A 275 -28.27 -38.23 0.57
N GLN A 276 -29.20 -37.33 0.23
CA GLN A 276 -30.63 -37.29 0.64
C GLN A 276 -31.04 -37.56 2.12
N ARG A 277 -31.58 -36.52 2.79
CA ARG A 277 -32.91 -36.61 3.45
C ARG A 277 -33.52 -35.27 3.91
N ALA A 278 -34.82 -35.17 3.61
CA ALA A 278 -35.91 -34.47 4.31
C ALA A 278 -36.00 -32.93 4.27
N GLN A 279 -37.04 -32.51 3.55
CA GLN A 279 -37.65 -31.18 3.46
C GLN A 279 -38.20 -30.71 4.82
N GLN A 280 -37.99 -29.43 5.18
CA GLN A 280 -39.01 -28.53 5.74
C GLN A 280 -38.72 -27.07 5.36
N PRO A 281 -39.73 -26.23 5.08
CA PRO A 281 -39.55 -24.88 4.56
C PRO A 281 -39.31 -23.88 5.69
N ILE A 282 -38.25 -23.07 5.60
CA ILE A 282 -38.09 -21.87 6.43
C ILE A 282 -38.30 -20.65 5.53
N ASN A 283 -39.27 -19.83 5.93
CA ASN A 283 -39.69 -18.58 5.30
C ASN A 283 -38.51 -17.67 4.95
N THR A 284 -38.46 -17.28 3.67
CA THR A 284 -37.62 -16.21 3.16
C THR A 284 -38.10 -14.86 3.70
N ARG A 285 -37.31 -14.25 4.60
CA ARG A 285 -37.24 -12.80 4.72
C ARG A 285 -35.95 -12.34 4.07
N SER A 286 -36.13 -11.67 2.93
CA SER A 286 -35.12 -10.86 2.24
C SER A 286 -34.39 -9.97 3.24
N ILE A 287 -33.11 -10.26 3.46
CA ILE A 287 -32.15 -9.31 3.98
C ILE A 287 -31.22 -9.01 2.81
N SER A 288 -31.31 -7.76 2.34
CA SER A 288 -30.38 -7.19 1.37
C SER A 288 -28.97 -7.20 1.98
N THR A 289 -28.13 -8.08 1.48
CA THR A 289 -26.68 -7.95 1.59
C THR A 289 -26.19 -7.18 0.37
N GLY A 290 -25.32 -6.19 0.60
CA GLY A 290 -24.64 -5.44 -0.46
C GLY A 290 -23.76 -6.34 -1.34
N PRO A 291 -23.14 -5.80 -2.39
CA PRO A 291 -22.43 -6.61 -3.37
C PRO A 291 -21.27 -7.35 -2.69
N ALA A 292 -21.23 -8.67 -2.89
CA ALA A 292 -20.05 -9.47 -2.63
C ALA A 292 -18.90 -8.91 -3.47
N HIS A 293 -17.74 -8.70 -2.84
CA HIS A 293 -16.51 -8.40 -3.56
C HIS A 293 -16.26 -9.56 -4.54
N THR A 294 -16.20 -9.25 -5.83
CA THR A 294 -15.86 -10.22 -6.86
C THR A 294 -14.37 -10.47 -6.83
N ASP A 295 -13.97 -11.74 -6.69
CA ASP A 295 -12.57 -12.19 -6.59
C ASP A 295 -11.70 -11.84 -7.81
N GLU A 296 -12.25 -11.28 -8.90
CA GLU A 296 -11.44 -10.75 -10.01
C GLU A 296 -10.55 -9.56 -9.60
N ASP A 297 -10.85 -8.89 -8.47
CA ASP A 297 -10.09 -7.72 -8.01
C ASP A 297 -8.66 -8.06 -7.52
N TRP A 298 -8.40 -9.26 -7.00
CA TRP A 298 -7.11 -9.53 -6.36
C TRP A 298 -5.97 -9.66 -7.38
N VAL A 299 -6.23 -10.22 -8.57
CA VAL A 299 -5.24 -10.32 -9.64
C VAL A 299 -4.85 -8.93 -10.15
N HIS A 300 -5.83 -8.03 -10.26
CA HIS A 300 -5.58 -6.64 -10.59
C HIS A 300 -4.78 -5.93 -9.50
N GLN A 301 -5.02 -6.25 -8.24
CA GLN A 301 -4.27 -5.74 -7.12
C GLN A 301 -2.82 -6.24 -7.12
N PHE A 302 -2.63 -7.54 -7.32
CA PHE A 302 -1.33 -8.17 -7.51
C PHE A 302 -0.58 -7.50 -8.67
N ASN A 303 -1.14 -7.45 -9.87
CA ASN A 303 -0.48 -6.87 -11.04
C ASN A 303 -0.18 -5.36 -10.88
N ARG A 304 -0.97 -4.62 -10.09
CA ARG A 304 -0.73 -3.19 -9.83
C ARG A 304 0.49 -2.95 -8.95
N TYR A 305 0.78 -3.87 -8.03
CA TYR A 305 1.78 -3.67 -6.98
C TYR A 305 2.94 -4.68 -7.03
N GLY A 306 2.79 -5.75 -7.81
CA GLY A 306 3.68 -6.90 -7.89
C GLY A 306 4.81 -6.75 -8.92
N GLU A 307 4.86 -5.68 -9.72
CA GLU A 307 5.97 -5.51 -10.67
C GLU A 307 7.32 -5.37 -9.95
N PRO A 308 8.29 -6.27 -10.20
CA PRO A 308 9.66 -6.07 -9.74
C PRO A 308 10.32 -5.00 -10.62
N GLN A 309 10.77 -3.89 -10.02
CA GLN A 309 11.68 -2.96 -10.70
C GLN A 309 12.96 -3.72 -11.09
N GLY A 310 13.09 -4.00 -12.39
CA GLY A 310 14.11 -4.86 -12.95
C GLY A 310 15.54 -4.42 -12.62
N ALA A 311 16.28 -5.30 -11.95
CA ALA A 311 17.72 -5.26 -11.89
C ALA A 311 18.27 -5.99 -13.13
N THR A 312 18.76 -5.22 -14.11
CA THR A 312 19.65 -5.73 -15.17
C THR A 312 20.96 -4.97 -15.13
N GLY A 313 22.07 -5.69 -15.26
CA GLY A 313 23.40 -5.13 -15.54
C GLY A 313 24.39 -5.25 -14.40
N GLY A 314 25.27 -6.26 -14.52
CA GLY A 314 26.33 -6.56 -13.56
C GLY A 314 27.51 -5.60 -13.58
N GLY A 315 28.36 -5.78 -12.56
CA GLY A 315 29.66 -5.14 -12.41
C GLY A 315 30.17 -5.31 -10.98
N GLU A 316 31.08 -6.26 -10.78
CA GLU A 316 31.92 -6.30 -9.59
C GLU A 316 32.68 -4.97 -9.43
N VAL A 317 32.78 -4.45 -8.19
CA VAL A 317 33.97 -3.85 -7.54
C VAL A 317 33.54 -3.21 -6.20
N GLY A 318 34.33 -3.48 -5.16
CA GLY A 318 33.96 -3.26 -3.77
C GLY A 318 34.08 -1.83 -3.20
N ARG A 319 33.45 -1.70 -2.03
CA ARG A 319 33.75 -0.82 -0.88
C ARG A 319 34.07 0.66 -1.15
N ARG A 320 33.11 1.53 -0.79
CA ARG A 320 33.13 2.45 0.39
C ARG A 320 32.05 3.52 0.18
N GLY A 321 30.85 3.26 0.68
CA GLY A 321 29.69 4.13 0.47
C GLY A 321 29.89 5.52 1.05
N TRP A 322 29.68 6.55 0.23
CA TRP A 322 29.30 7.87 0.72
C TRP A 322 27.97 7.73 1.49
N PRO A 323 27.78 8.45 2.60
CA PRO A 323 26.58 8.31 3.40
C PRO A 323 25.37 8.71 2.57
N ARG A 324 24.41 7.77 2.44
CA ARG A 324 23.13 7.91 1.71
C ARG A 324 22.36 9.20 2.01
N ALA A 325 22.64 9.82 3.15
CA ALA A 325 22.17 11.16 3.51
C ALA A 325 22.47 12.24 2.46
N VAL A 326 23.63 12.21 1.78
CA VAL A 326 23.99 13.23 0.76
C VAL A 326 23.12 13.10 -0.49
N VAL A 327 22.79 11.87 -0.88
CA VAL A 327 21.93 11.60 -2.05
C VAL A 327 20.49 12.01 -1.77
N VAL A 328 19.98 11.73 -0.57
CA VAL A 328 18.65 12.17 -0.14
C VAL A 328 18.58 13.70 -0.05
N LEU A 329 19.60 14.36 0.50
CA LEU A 329 19.66 15.83 0.55
C LEU A 329 19.66 16.47 -0.84
N LEU A 330 20.41 15.89 -1.80
CA LEU A 330 20.42 16.36 -3.18
C LEU A 330 19.06 16.16 -3.86
N ALA A 331 18.40 15.02 -3.65
CA ALA A 331 17.07 14.77 -4.21
C ALA A 331 16.02 15.75 -3.66
N VAL A 332 16.05 16.04 -2.36
CA VAL A 332 15.16 17.03 -1.73
C VAL A 332 15.46 18.44 -2.25
N ALA A 333 16.73 18.81 -2.41
CA ALA A 333 17.11 20.12 -2.96
C ALA A 333 16.62 20.30 -4.41
N VAL A 334 16.69 19.25 -5.24
CA VAL A 334 16.16 19.26 -6.61
C VAL A 334 14.64 19.39 -6.61
N LEU A 335 13.94 18.65 -5.74
CA LEU A 335 12.48 18.74 -5.62
C LEU A 335 12.02 20.14 -5.19
N LEU A 336 12.68 20.74 -4.20
CA LEU A 336 12.41 22.10 -3.76
C LEU A 336 12.71 23.12 -4.86
N GLY A 337 13.80 22.93 -5.63
CA GLY A 337 14.11 23.75 -6.79
C GLY A 337 13.04 23.67 -7.88
N LEU A 338 12.53 22.48 -8.18
CA LEU A 338 11.45 22.28 -9.15
C LEU A 338 10.12 22.89 -8.68
N MET A 339 9.77 22.77 -7.40
CA MET A 339 8.59 23.44 -6.83
C MET A 339 8.72 24.96 -6.84
N ALA A 340 9.90 25.49 -6.50
CA ALA A 340 10.16 26.92 -6.59
C ALA A 340 10.09 27.43 -8.03
N ALA A 341 10.65 26.68 -8.99
CA ALA A 341 10.59 27.02 -10.41
C ALA A 341 9.15 26.96 -10.97
N GLY A 342 8.36 25.96 -10.56
CA GLY A 342 6.94 25.86 -10.94
C GLY A 342 6.09 26.99 -10.35
N GLY A 343 6.31 27.32 -9.06
CA GLY A 343 5.67 28.47 -8.41
C GLY A 343 6.06 29.80 -9.08
N TYR A 344 7.34 29.98 -9.39
CA TYR A 344 7.83 31.15 -10.12
C TYR A 344 7.23 31.25 -11.52
N ALA A 345 7.14 30.15 -12.26
CA ALA A 345 6.54 30.13 -13.60
C ALA A 345 5.05 30.53 -13.57
N LEU A 346 4.30 30.08 -12.57
CA LEU A 346 2.89 30.46 -12.39
C LEU A 346 2.71 31.92 -11.96
N LEU A 347 3.56 32.41 -11.04
CA LEU A 347 3.55 33.81 -10.60
C LEU A 347 4.05 34.78 -11.68
N SER A 348 4.87 34.30 -12.61
CA SER A 348 5.46 35.13 -13.66
C SER A 348 4.49 35.54 -14.75
N GLN A 349 3.26 35.01 -14.83
CA GLN A 349 2.31 35.36 -15.90
C GLN A 349 1.57 36.68 -15.69
N ALA A 350 1.80 37.37 -14.58
CA ALA A 350 1.16 38.65 -14.26
C ALA A 350 1.95 39.86 -14.80
N TYR A 351 1.24 40.92 -15.16
CA TYR A 351 1.80 42.23 -15.48
C TYR A 351 1.31 43.24 -14.45
N PHE A 352 2.08 44.30 -14.21
CA PHE A 352 1.57 45.43 -13.44
C PHE A 352 2.18 46.75 -13.90
N VAL A 353 1.46 47.84 -13.68
CA VAL A 353 1.94 49.21 -13.94
C VAL A 353 2.42 49.81 -12.62
N GLY A 354 3.68 50.19 -12.55
CA GLY A 354 4.32 50.71 -11.34
C GLY A 354 5.16 51.96 -11.59
N ASN A 355 5.87 52.40 -10.55
CA ASN A 355 6.79 53.53 -10.61
C ASN A 355 8.25 53.06 -10.53
N GLN A 356 9.10 53.52 -11.44
CA GLN A 356 10.55 53.41 -11.34
C GLN A 356 11.18 54.77 -11.64
N ASP A 357 12.00 55.27 -10.71
CA ASP A 357 12.73 56.54 -10.87
C ASP A 357 11.85 57.74 -11.29
N GLY A 358 10.59 57.79 -10.80
CA GLY A 358 9.63 58.86 -11.09
C GLY A 358 8.90 58.72 -12.43
N LYS A 359 9.04 57.57 -13.10
CA LYS A 359 8.38 57.25 -14.37
C LYS A 359 7.43 56.07 -14.24
N ILE A 360 6.39 56.09 -15.06
CA ILE A 360 5.43 54.99 -15.16
C ILE A 360 6.06 53.86 -16.00
N VAL A 361 6.14 52.66 -15.43
CA VAL A 361 6.79 51.49 -16.05
C VAL A 361 5.84 50.30 -16.01
N ILE A 362 5.76 49.56 -17.12
CA ILE A 362 5.09 48.26 -17.17
C ILE A 362 6.12 47.21 -16.75
N PHE A 363 5.79 46.47 -15.70
CA PHE A 363 6.59 45.39 -15.18
C PHE A 363 5.94 44.04 -15.48
N HIS A 364 6.79 43.04 -15.66
CA HIS A 364 6.39 41.64 -15.77
C HIS A 364 6.75 40.95 -14.45
N GLY A 365 5.78 40.30 -13.81
CA GLY A 365 5.91 39.69 -12.50
C GLY A 365 4.97 40.31 -11.44
N VAL A 366 5.31 40.13 -10.17
CA VAL A 366 4.51 40.62 -9.03
C VAL A 366 5.23 41.74 -8.27
N PRO A 367 4.50 42.74 -7.73
CA PRO A 367 5.08 43.84 -6.96
C PRO A 367 5.46 43.40 -5.54
N GLN A 368 6.32 42.37 -5.42
CA GLN A 368 6.81 41.83 -4.16
C GLN A 368 8.31 41.49 -4.29
N SER A 369 9.05 41.75 -3.22
CA SER A 369 10.45 41.35 -3.08
C SER A 369 10.55 40.24 -2.03
N VAL A 370 11.20 39.12 -2.33
CA VAL A 370 11.44 38.04 -1.37
C VAL A 370 12.94 37.92 -1.14
N ALA A 371 13.37 38.06 0.12
CA ALA A 371 14.79 37.99 0.51
C ALA A 371 15.74 38.92 -0.28
N GLY A 372 15.26 40.12 -0.66
CA GLY A 372 16.05 41.12 -1.37
C GLY A 372 16.16 40.90 -2.88
N ILE A 373 15.42 39.93 -3.44
CA ILE A 373 15.29 39.72 -4.88
C ILE A 373 13.91 40.24 -5.31
N ASP A 374 13.91 41.19 -6.25
CA ASP A 374 12.69 41.67 -6.89
C ASP A 374 12.13 40.59 -7.82
N LEU A 375 10.86 40.22 -7.63
CA LEU A 375 10.18 39.22 -8.45
C LEU A 375 9.50 39.85 -9.68
N HIS A 376 10.05 40.97 -10.15
CA HIS A 376 9.58 41.70 -11.32
C HIS A 376 10.74 42.26 -12.12
N TRP A 377 10.54 42.43 -13.43
CA TRP A 377 11.49 43.08 -14.32
C TRP A 377 10.76 44.08 -15.23
N PRO A 378 11.41 45.19 -15.60
CA PRO A 378 10.81 46.18 -16.48
C PRO A 378 10.59 45.56 -17.86
N ALA A 379 9.35 45.52 -18.31
CA ALA A 379 8.97 45.07 -19.65
C ALA A 379 8.96 46.24 -20.63
N ASP A 380 8.45 47.41 -20.20
CA ASP A 380 8.43 48.62 -21.00
C ASP A 380 8.49 49.88 -20.11
N THR A 381 9.39 50.81 -20.43
CA THR A 381 9.56 52.07 -19.70
C THR A 381 8.93 53.19 -20.50
N THR A 382 7.82 53.73 -20.00
CA THR A 382 7.11 54.81 -20.69
C THR A 382 7.84 56.14 -20.49
N GLY A 383 7.57 57.11 -21.37
CA GLY A 383 8.06 58.49 -21.22
C GLY A 383 7.31 59.31 -20.17
N LEU A 384 6.27 58.75 -19.54
CA LEU A 384 5.35 59.48 -18.66
C LEU A 384 5.93 59.60 -17.24
N SER A 385 5.83 60.80 -16.68
CA SER A 385 6.24 61.06 -15.29
C SER A 385 5.07 60.85 -14.33
N VAL A 386 5.36 60.22 -13.19
CA VAL A 386 4.35 59.99 -12.12
C VAL A 386 3.88 61.31 -11.53
N ASP A 387 4.74 62.33 -11.45
CA ASP A 387 4.40 63.65 -10.89
C ASP A 387 3.35 64.41 -11.72
N ALA A 388 3.13 64.01 -12.97
CA ALA A 388 2.11 64.58 -13.84
C ALA A 388 0.70 64.01 -13.58
N LEU A 389 0.58 62.93 -12.79
CA LEU A 389 -0.70 62.33 -12.43
C LEU A 389 -1.37 63.04 -11.24
N PRO A 390 -2.71 62.95 -11.10
CA PRO A 390 -3.41 63.36 -9.89
C PRO A 390 -2.89 62.66 -8.62
N GLU A 391 -2.88 63.37 -7.48
CA GLU A 391 -2.32 62.91 -6.19
C GLU A 391 -2.82 61.52 -5.75
N HIS A 392 -4.10 61.22 -5.97
CA HIS A 392 -4.69 59.92 -5.64
C HIS A 392 -4.14 58.75 -6.49
N LEU A 393 -3.69 59.00 -7.73
CA LEU A 393 -3.05 58.00 -8.59
C LEU A 393 -1.55 57.90 -8.29
N GLN A 394 -0.89 59.02 -7.97
CA GLN A 394 0.48 59.02 -7.48
C GLN A 394 0.60 58.14 -6.22
N GLN A 395 -0.32 58.31 -5.27
CA GLN A 395 -0.33 57.54 -4.03
C GLN A 395 -0.48 56.02 -4.29
N ARG A 396 -1.30 55.63 -5.27
CA ARG A 396 -1.42 54.21 -5.67
C ARG A 396 -0.15 53.64 -6.30
N LEU A 397 0.54 54.41 -7.14
CA LEU A 397 1.76 53.96 -7.81
C LEU A 397 2.98 53.98 -6.87
N ILE A 398 3.02 54.91 -5.91
CA ILE A 398 4.15 55.10 -4.99
C ILE A 398 3.99 54.26 -3.71
N GLU A 399 2.82 54.29 -3.07
CA GLU A 399 2.62 53.68 -1.76
C GLU A 399 2.02 52.27 -1.82
N GLN A 400 1.18 51.98 -2.83
CA GLN A 400 0.46 50.69 -2.93
C GLN A 400 1.09 49.70 -3.90
N GLY A 401 2.26 50.01 -4.46
CA GLY A 401 3.03 49.08 -5.30
C GLY A 401 2.51 48.88 -6.72
N GLY A 402 1.58 49.73 -7.19
CA GLY A 402 1.13 49.73 -8.59
C GLY A 402 -0.22 49.07 -8.85
N VAL A 403 -0.56 48.92 -10.14
CA VAL A 403 -1.83 48.35 -10.61
C VAL A 403 -1.57 47.02 -11.30
N THR A 404 -2.01 45.91 -10.69
CA THR A 404 -1.88 44.57 -11.27
C THR A 404 -2.89 44.33 -12.38
N THR A 405 -2.45 43.74 -13.48
CA THR A 405 -3.28 43.40 -14.65
C THR A 405 -3.09 41.94 -15.07
N SER A 406 -4.11 41.40 -15.74
CA SER A 406 -4.13 40.01 -16.22
C SER A 406 -3.32 39.79 -17.50
N SER A 407 -3.00 40.86 -18.24
CA SER A 407 -2.26 40.78 -19.49
C SER A 407 -1.48 42.06 -19.80
N LEU A 408 -0.54 41.96 -20.75
CA LEU A 408 0.20 43.11 -21.28
C LEU A 408 -0.73 44.12 -21.95
N ALA A 409 -1.76 43.66 -22.67
CA ALA A 409 -2.72 44.53 -23.32
C ALA A 409 -3.51 45.37 -22.30
N ASP A 410 -3.89 44.75 -21.18
CA ASP A 410 -4.55 45.46 -20.07
C ASP A 410 -3.61 46.48 -19.42
N ALA A 411 -2.32 46.15 -19.28
CA ALA A 411 -1.31 47.07 -18.74
C ALA A 411 -1.09 48.29 -19.65
N GLN A 412 -1.05 48.06 -20.97
CA GLN A 412 -0.95 49.14 -21.96
C GLN A 412 -2.17 50.06 -21.91
N GLN A 413 -3.37 49.50 -21.78
CA GLN A 413 -4.59 50.29 -21.64
C GLN A 413 -4.57 51.20 -20.41
N VAL A 414 -4.03 50.72 -19.28
CA VAL A 414 -3.86 51.55 -18.07
C VAL A 414 -2.87 52.72 -18.31
N VAL A 415 -1.79 52.48 -19.06
CA VAL A 415 -0.84 53.53 -19.45
C VAL A 415 -1.49 54.56 -20.38
N ASP A 416 -2.26 54.11 -21.37
CA ASP A 416 -2.98 54.98 -22.30
C ASP A 416 -4.00 55.87 -21.56
N ASP A 417 -4.68 55.31 -20.55
CA ASP A 417 -5.59 56.05 -19.67
C ASP A 417 -4.85 57.13 -18.88
N TYR A 418 -3.66 56.82 -18.35
CA TYR A 418 -2.81 57.79 -17.66
C TYR A 418 -2.28 58.89 -18.57
N GLU A 419 -1.87 58.55 -19.80
CA GLU A 419 -1.44 59.54 -20.79
C GLU A 419 -2.57 60.53 -21.11
N ARG A 420 -3.78 60.02 -21.33
CA ARG A 420 -4.96 60.85 -21.59
C ARG A 420 -5.29 61.79 -20.43
N ILE A 421 -5.23 61.32 -19.19
CA ILE A 421 -5.44 62.16 -18.00
C ILE A 421 -4.40 63.29 -17.93
N ILE A 422 -3.14 62.99 -18.24
CA ILE A 422 -2.06 63.99 -18.26
C ILE A 422 -2.30 65.03 -19.35
N GLN A 423 -2.70 64.60 -20.56
CA GLN A 423 -2.99 65.50 -21.67
C GLN A 423 -4.20 66.41 -21.39
N GLU A 424 -5.27 65.87 -20.79
CA GLU A 424 -6.45 66.64 -20.38
C GLU A 424 -6.10 67.68 -19.31
N ALA A 425 -5.25 67.34 -18.34
CA ALA A 425 -4.77 68.27 -17.32
C ALA A 425 -3.92 69.40 -17.92
N GLN A 426 -3.08 69.11 -18.92
CA GLN A 426 -2.25 70.10 -19.61
C GLN A 426 -3.09 71.04 -20.52
N GLN A 427 -4.12 70.52 -21.19
CA GLN A 427 -5.03 71.34 -22.01
C GLN A 427 -5.94 72.25 -21.16
N GLY A 428 -6.23 71.87 -19.91
CA GLY A 428 -6.95 72.72 -18.96
C GLY A 428 -6.16 73.94 -18.48
N ASP A 429 -4.82 73.85 -18.48
CA ASP A 429 -3.93 74.91 -17.98
C ASP A 429 -3.55 75.94 -19.07
N ASP A 430 -3.57 75.54 -20.35
CA ASP A 430 -3.40 76.44 -21.51
C ASP A 430 -4.66 77.28 -21.84
N ALA A 431 -5.78 77.01 -21.15
CA ALA A 431 -7.06 77.69 -21.35
C ALA A 431 -7.35 78.78 -20.30
N GLN A 432 -6.34 79.46 -19.73
CA GLN A 432 -6.54 80.83 -19.21
C GLN A 432 -5.25 81.62 -18.96
N PRO A 433 -5.03 82.71 -19.72
CA PRO A 433 -4.74 83.98 -19.06
C PRO A 433 -5.51 85.13 -19.70
N GLY A 434 -6.36 85.81 -18.91
CA GLY A 434 -7.11 86.96 -19.38
C GLY A 434 -8.06 87.53 -18.34
N ALA A 435 -7.49 88.13 -17.30
CA ALA A 435 -8.23 88.89 -16.30
C ALA A 435 -8.77 90.23 -16.88
N ARG A 436 -9.96 90.62 -16.41
CA ARG A 436 -10.56 91.97 -16.34
C ARG A 436 -11.10 92.56 -17.66
N ASP A 437 -12.42 92.76 -17.75
CA ASP A 437 -13.04 94.03 -17.32
C ASP A 437 -14.59 94.01 -17.33
N SER A 438 -15.13 94.73 -16.35
CA SER A 438 -16.44 95.38 -16.20
C SER A 438 -17.59 95.17 -17.21
N SER A 439 -18.80 94.93 -16.68
CA SER A 439 -19.96 95.86 -16.65
C SER A 439 -21.33 95.23 -16.97
N GLY A 440 -22.28 95.46 -16.05
CA GLY A 440 -23.75 95.54 -16.25
C GLY A 440 -24.48 94.24 -16.60
N ASP A 441 -25.75 94.03 -16.30
CA ASP A 441 -26.74 94.74 -15.50
C ASP A 441 -27.94 93.78 -15.40
N SER A 442 -28.64 93.84 -14.26
CA SER A 442 -30.08 93.61 -14.05
C SER A 442 -30.86 92.41 -14.61
N SER A 443 -31.87 92.07 -13.79
CA SER A 443 -33.16 91.40 -14.06
C SER A 443 -33.13 89.87 -14.01
N SER A 444 -33.48 89.27 -12.86
CA SER A 444 -34.84 89.13 -12.32
C SER A 444 -35.74 88.24 -13.17
N ASP A 445 -35.91 86.99 -12.73
CA ASP A 445 -37.25 86.45 -12.70
C ASP A 445 -37.47 85.65 -11.41
N SER A 446 -38.59 85.98 -10.78
CA SER A 446 -38.94 85.67 -9.40
C SER A 446 -40.03 84.62 -9.38
N ALA A 447 -39.88 83.69 -8.42
CA ALA A 447 -40.97 83.10 -7.62
C ALA A 447 -42.03 82.28 -8.39
N SER A 448 -42.78 81.35 -7.81
CA SER A 448 -43.18 81.06 -6.43
C SER A 448 -43.80 79.66 -6.42
N GLY A 449 -43.53 78.84 -5.40
CA GLY A 449 -44.54 78.42 -4.41
C GLY A 449 -44.37 76.91 -4.15
N ALA A 450 -44.02 76.45 -2.93
CA ALA A 450 -44.91 76.21 -1.77
C ALA A 450 -46.09 75.29 -2.14
N ASP A 451 -46.48 74.21 -1.47
CA ASP A 451 -46.27 73.52 -0.19
C ASP A 451 -46.71 72.05 -0.51
N GLY A 452 -46.44 70.95 0.20
CA GLY A 452 -45.95 70.65 1.52
C GLY A 452 -46.32 69.19 1.84
N GLN A 453 -45.98 68.80 3.07
CA GLN A 453 -46.44 67.64 3.84
C GLN A 453 -45.72 66.28 3.73
N SER A 454 -45.44 65.85 4.95
CA SER A 454 -44.69 64.75 5.52
C SER A 454 -45.61 63.66 6.05
N GLU A 455 -44.98 62.61 6.60
CA GLU A 455 -45.50 61.59 7.54
C GLU A 455 -46.21 60.38 6.90
N GLN A 456 -45.55 59.21 6.90
CA GLN A 456 -45.41 58.22 8.00
C GLN A 456 -46.68 57.40 8.24
N GLY A 457 -46.51 56.07 8.25
CA GLY A 457 -47.12 55.23 9.27
C GLY A 457 -48.03 54.09 8.80
N SER A 458 -47.48 52.87 8.90
CA SER A 458 -48.14 51.62 9.31
C SER A 458 -49.14 50.95 8.37
N GLN A 459 -48.75 49.81 7.78
CA GLN A 459 -48.99 48.45 8.31
C GLN A 459 -48.27 47.41 7.46
#